data_AF-A0A315Z9B2-F1
#
_entry.id   AF-A0A315Z9B2-F1
#
_cell.length_a   1.000
_cell.length_b   1.000
_cell.length_c   1.000
_cell.angle_alpha   90.00
_cell.angle_beta   90.00
_cell.angle_gamma   90.00
#
_symmetry.space_group_name_H-M   'P 1'
#
loop_
_entity.id
_entity.type
_entity.pdbx_description
1 polymer ?
#
loop_
_entity_poly.entity_id
_entity_poly.type
_entity_poly.pdbx_seq_one_letter_code
_entity_poly.pdbx_strand_id
1 'polypeptide(L)'
;MVHIIDNLPNDVLGFQLTKIITGEDYENIIIPAVEAAFSERKNLRLLYFLDQEFEKFEGAALWDDTKVGLKHYTHWEKIAIVTDSKLLKESLMIAGFFTPGEFQFFSISELAEAKEWLKSELEEQHLRPRL
;
A
#
# COMPACT_ATOMS: atom_id res chain seq x y z
N MET A 1 -1.28 -11.93 9.97
CA MET A 1 -0.39 -12.67 9.04
C MET A 1 -0.28 -11.90 7.74
N VAL A 2 0.94 -11.80 7.21
CA VAL A 2 1.24 -11.12 5.94
C VAL A 2 1.78 -12.12 4.94
N HIS A 3 1.23 -12.10 3.72
CA HIS A 3 1.71 -12.87 2.58
C HIS A 3 2.06 -11.93 1.44
N ILE A 4 3.19 -12.16 0.78
CA ILE A 4 3.54 -11.43 -0.45
C ILE A 4 2.75 -12.04 -1.61
N ILE A 5 2.15 -11.19 -2.44
CA ILE A 5 1.37 -11.63 -3.60
C ILE A 5 2.32 -11.80 -4.79
N ASP A 6 2.45 -13.03 -5.26
CA ASP A 6 3.23 -13.36 -6.45
C ASP A 6 2.50 -12.99 -7.76
N ASN A 7 3.23 -13.07 -8.88
CA ASN A 7 2.72 -12.87 -10.23
C ASN A 7 2.09 -11.47 -10.45
N LEU A 8 2.67 -10.47 -9.81
CA LEU A 8 2.42 -9.06 -10.08
C LEU A 8 3.47 -8.51 -11.05
N PRO A 9 3.16 -7.41 -11.76
CA PRO A 9 4.15 -6.68 -12.55
C PRO A 9 5.37 -6.32 -11.70
N ASN A 10 6.55 -6.23 -12.32
CA ASN A 10 7.80 -6.04 -11.59
C ASN A 10 7.90 -4.69 -10.83
N ASP A 11 7.06 -3.72 -11.16
CA ASP A 11 6.93 -2.42 -10.50
C ASP A 11 5.84 -2.41 -9.41
N VAL A 12 5.14 -3.53 -9.21
CA VAL A 12 4.05 -3.67 -8.24
C VAL A 12 4.46 -4.65 -7.14
N LEU A 13 4.54 -4.14 -5.91
CA LEU A 13 4.67 -4.96 -4.71
C LEU A 13 3.28 -5.19 -4.10
N GLY A 14 2.95 -6.42 -3.76
CA GLY A 14 1.64 -6.75 -3.19
C GLY A 14 1.72 -7.53 -1.89
N PHE A 15 0.83 -7.20 -0.97
CA PHE A 15 0.67 -7.89 0.31
C PHE A 15 -0.79 -8.28 0.51
N GLN A 16 -1.03 -9.53 0.89
CA GLN A 16 -2.30 -9.99 1.46
C GLN A 16 -2.17 -10.03 2.98
N LEU A 17 -3.11 -9.39 3.66
CA LEU A 17 -3.12 -9.17 5.10
C LEU A 17 -4.36 -9.86 5.66
N THR A 18 -4.14 -10.84 6.54
CA THR A 18 -5.20 -11.64 7.15
C THR A 18 -5.07 -11.62 8.67
N LYS A 19 -6.20 -11.75 9.37
CA LYS A 19 -6.30 -11.75 10.83
C LYS A 19 -5.70 -10.48 11.43
N ILE A 20 -4.83 -10.67 12.43
CA ILE A 20 -4.13 -9.60 13.11
C ILE A 20 -2.77 -9.41 12.47
N ILE A 21 -2.44 -8.15 12.17
CA ILE A 21 -1.13 -7.75 11.65
C ILE A 21 -0.34 -7.11 12.78
N THR A 22 0.81 -7.68 13.11
CA THR A 22 1.64 -7.24 14.24
C THR A 22 2.80 -6.34 13.81
N GLY A 23 3.49 -5.71 14.77
CA GLY A 23 4.75 -5.01 14.49
C GLY A 23 5.83 -5.92 13.91
N GLU A 24 5.88 -7.19 14.33
CA GLU A 24 6.82 -8.19 13.80
C GLU A 24 6.53 -8.53 12.33
N ASP A 25 5.26 -8.59 11.92
CA ASP A 25 4.90 -8.76 10.51
C ASP A 25 5.44 -7.60 9.65
N TYR A 26 5.41 -6.38 10.18
CA TYR A 26 6.00 -5.21 9.51
C TYR A 26 7.52 -5.30 9.42
N GLU A 27 8.20 -5.53 10.54
CA GLU A 27 9.66 -5.54 10.62
C GLU A 27 10.29 -6.68 9.82
N ASN A 28 9.66 -7.86 9.81
CA ASN A 28 10.23 -9.06 9.22
C ASN A 28 9.78 -9.32 7.78
N ILE A 29 8.65 -8.76 7.34
CA ILE A 29 8.07 -9.06 6.02
C ILE A 29 7.90 -7.79 5.19
N ILE A 30 7.09 -6.82 5.65
CA ILE A 30 6.73 -5.65 4.84
C ILE A 30 7.94 -4.76 4.57
N ILE A 31 8.67 -4.36 5.62
CA ILE A 31 9.81 -3.45 5.50
C ILE A 31 10.93 -4.04 4.63
N PRO A 32 11.39 -5.28 4.85
CA PRO A 32 12.44 -5.88 4.02
C PRO A 32 12.01 -6.02 2.55
N ALA A 33 10.76 -6.39 2.28
CA ALA A 33 10.26 -6.51 0.90
C ALA A 33 10.20 -5.16 0.18
N VAL A 34 9.78 -4.10 0.88
CA VAL A 34 9.76 -2.74 0.34
C VAL A 34 11.17 -2.23 0.05
N GLU A 35 12.11 -2.39 0.99
CA GLU A 35 13.51 -1.98 0.79
C GLU A 35 14.19 -2.76 -0.33
N ALA A 36 13.93 -4.07 -0.45
CA ALA A 36 14.43 -4.88 -1.56
C ALA A 36 13.90 -4.37 -2.91
N ALA A 37 12.61 -4.10 -3.01
CA ALA A 37 12.01 -3.56 -4.23
C ALA A 37 12.58 -2.18 -4.61
N PHE A 38 12.83 -1.30 -3.63
CA PHE A 38 13.47 0.01 -3.87
C PHE A 38 14.98 -0.09 -4.18
N SER A 39 15.65 -1.18 -3.82
CA SER A 39 17.05 -1.39 -4.18
C SER A 39 17.24 -1.65 -5.68
N GLU A 40 16.21 -2.18 -6.34
CA GLU A 40 16.22 -2.48 -7.78
C GLU A 40 15.60 -1.34 -8.61
N ARG A 41 14.72 -0.55 -8.00
CA ARG A 41 13.87 0.43 -8.72
C ARG A 41 13.71 1.71 -7.94
N LYS A 42 13.64 2.81 -8.68
CA LYS A 42 13.41 4.12 -8.09
C LYS A 42 11.95 4.35 -7.68
N ASN A 43 11.00 3.78 -8.42
CA ASN A 43 9.57 4.00 -8.23
C ASN A 43 8.86 2.66 -8.03
N LEU A 44 7.87 2.64 -7.14
CA LEU A 44 7.07 1.44 -6.85
C LEU A 44 5.58 1.75 -6.78
N ARG A 45 4.79 0.72 -7.08
CA ARG A 45 3.35 0.65 -6.91
C ARG A 45 3.03 -0.40 -5.86
N LEU A 46 2.00 -0.16 -5.05
CA LEU A 46 1.70 -0.98 -3.88
C LEU A 46 0.27 -1.50 -3.94
N LEU A 47 0.09 -2.79 -3.71
CA LEU A 47 -1.20 -3.43 -3.48
C LEU A 47 -1.29 -3.91 -2.03
N TYR A 48 -2.21 -3.34 -1.26
CA TYR A 48 -2.62 -3.91 0.01
C TYR A 48 -3.97 -4.58 -0.13
N PHE A 49 -4.00 -5.90 0.01
CA PHE A 49 -5.22 -6.70 0.02
C PHE A 49 -5.55 -7.12 1.46
N LEU A 50 -6.49 -6.40 2.07
CA LEU A 50 -7.03 -6.72 3.39
C LEU A 50 -8.29 -7.55 3.15
N ASP A 51 -8.13 -8.86 3.23
CA ASP A 51 -9.19 -9.79 2.90
C ASP A 51 -10.28 -9.85 3.99
N GLN A 52 -11.24 -10.77 3.83
CA GLN A 52 -12.35 -10.91 4.76
C GLN A 52 -11.92 -11.41 6.14
N GLU A 53 -10.75 -12.05 6.23
CA GLU A 53 -10.20 -12.53 7.49
C GLU A 53 -9.39 -11.44 8.21
N PHE A 54 -9.14 -10.27 7.60
CA PHE A 54 -8.49 -9.15 8.27
C PHE A 54 -9.33 -8.64 9.45
N GLU A 55 -8.70 -8.55 10.63
CA GLU A 55 -9.34 -8.09 11.85
C GLU A 55 -8.88 -6.68 12.23
N LYS A 56 -7.56 -6.51 12.42
CA LYS A 56 -6.96 -5.27 12.92
C LYS A 56 -5.45 -5.26 12.73
N PHE A 57 -4.89 -4.05 12.81
CA PHE A 57 -3.49 -3.86 13.14
C PHE A 57 -3.33 -3.88 14.66
N GLU A 58 -2.52 -4.80 15.19
CA GLU A 58 -2.19 -4.89 16.61
C GLU A 58 -0.74 -4.44 16.82
N GLY A 59 -0.50 -3.63 17.85
CA GLY A 59 0.81 -2.99 18.02
C GLY A 59 1.00 -1.74 17.16
N ALA A 60 -0.09 -1.11 16.71
CA ALA A 60 -0.11 0.21 16.05
C ALA A 60 0.51 1.37 16.89
N ALA A 61 1.07 1.08 18.06
CA ALA A 61 1.91 2.00 18.83
C ALA A 61 3.31 2.20 18.20
N LEU A 62 3.70 1.43 17.18
CA LEU A 62 4.94 1.60 16.40
C LEU A 62 4.66 2.20 15.01
N TRP A 63 3.96 3.32 14.96
CA TRP A 63 4.11 4.27 13.85
C TRP A 63 5.28 5.26 14.09
N ASP A 64 5.99 5.09 15.22
CA ASP A 64 6.90 6.09 15.81
C ASP A 64 8.16 6.36 14.96
N ASP A 65 8.48 5.45 14.03
CA ASP A 65 9.49 5.65 13.01
C ASP A 65 8.85 5.44 11.63
N THR A 66 8.21 6.48 11.13
CA THR A 66 7.75 6.66 9.73
C THR A 66 8.89 6.56 8.69
N LYS A 67 9.95 5.78 8.95
CA LYS A 67 11.18 5.67 8.17
C LYS A 67 10.95 5.15 6.78
N VAL A 68 10.14 4.11 6.54
CA VAL A 68 10.00 3.55 5.17
C VAL A 68 9.06 4.40 4.31
N GLY A 69 7.93 4.82 4.88
CA GLY A 69 6.97 5.71 4.23
C GLY A 69 7.55 7.10 3.96
N LEU A 70 8.38 7.65 4.86
CA LEU A 70 9.05 8.96 4.67
C LEU A 70 10.34 8.88 3.81
N LYS A 71 11.16 7.82 3.97
CA LYS A 71 12.41 7.64 3.19
C LYS A 71 12.14 7.49 1.71
N HIS A 72 11.06 6.80 1.36
CA HIS A 72 10.64 6.60 -0.03
C HIS A 72 9.38 7.38 -0.39
N TYR A 73 9.02 8.37 0.42
CA TYR A 73 7.78 9.13 0.31
C TYR A 73 7.48 9.63 -1.11
N THR A 74 8.50 10.14 -1.81
CA THR A 74 8.37 10.70 -3.17
C THR A 74 8.41 9.66 -4.29
N HIS A 75 8.56 8.38 -3.97
CA HIS A 75 8.81 7.30 -4.93
C HIS A 75 7.63 6.34 -5.09
N TRP A 76 6.56 6.55 -4.34
CA TRP A 76 5.31 5.84 -4.51
C TRP A 76 4.52 6.45 -5.66
N GLU A 77 4.26 5.65 -6.70
CA GLU A 77 3.44 6.08 -7.85
C GLU A 77 1.97 5.84 -7.59
N LYS A 78 1.61 4.61 -7.24
CA LYS A 78 0.22 4.17 -7.03
C LYS A 78 0.10 3.27 -5.82
N ILE A 79 -0.94 3.47 -5.02
CA ILE A 79 -1.27 2.63 -3.87
C ILE A 79 -2.73 2.22 -3.99
N ALA A 80 -2.97 0.91 -4.16
CA ALA A 80 -4.30 0.33 -4.14
C ALA A 80 -4.54 -0.36 -2.80
N ILE A 81 -5.62 0.02 -2.11
CA ILE A 81 -6.10 -0.65 -0.90
C ILE A 81 -7.39 -1.38 -1.22
N VAL A 82 -7.35 -2.70 -1.16
CA VAL A 82 -8.50 -3.59 -1.40
C VAL A 82 -9.04 -4.02 -0.06
N THR A 83 -10.21 -3.50 0.34
CA THR A 83 -10.87 -3.81 1.61
C THR A 83 -12.37 -3.50 1.56
N ASP A 84 -13.18 -4.26 2.30
CA ASP A 84 -14.60 -3.96 2.52
C ASP A 84 -14.85 -3.19 3.83
N SER A 85 -13.82 -2.97 4.65
CA SER A 85 -13.94 -2.27 5.93
C SER A 85 -14.06 -0.75 5.73
N LYS A 86 -15.24 -0.19 6.03
CA LYS A 86 -15.47 1.26 5.99
C LYS A 86 -14.57 2.03 6.96
N LEU A 87 -14.36 1.48 8.16
CA LEU A 87 -13.51 2.11 9.18
C LEU A 87 -12.05 2.26 8.70
N LEU A 88 -11.53 1.26 7.99
CA LEU A 88 -10.18 1.31 7.40
C LEU A 88 -10.12 2.30 6.23
N LYS A 89 -11.18 2.37 5.40
CA LYS A 89 -11.25 3.37 4.33
C LYS A 89 -11.19 4.79 4.88
N GLU A 90 -11.96 5.06 5.93
CA GLU A 90 -12.01 6.37 6.57
C GLU A 90 -10.67 6.75 7.22
N SER A 91 -9.99 5.82 7.91
CA SER A 91 -8.70 6.09 8.55
C SER A 91 -7.57 6.28 7.53
N LEU A 92 -7.53 5.47 6.47
CA LEU A 92 -6.49 5.51 5.45
C LEU A 92 -6.69 6.63 4.41
N MET A 93 -7.92 7.14 4.21
CA MET A 93 -8.17 8.29 3.32
C MET A 93 -7.37 9.52 3.75
N ILE A 94 -7.24 9.75 5.06
CA ILE A 94 -6.47 10.87 5.61
C ILE A 94 -4.99 10.69 5.26
N ALA A 95 -4.44 9.48 5.38
CA ALA A 95 -3.05 9.19 5.02
C ALA A 95 -2.80 9.34 3.51
N GLY A 96 -3.74 8.93 2.67
CA GLY A 96 -3.67 9.08 1.21
C GLY A 96 -3.56 10.54 0.76
N PHE A 97 -4.26 11.47 1.43
CA PHE A 97 -4.17 12.91 1.13
C PHE A 97 -2.76 13.49 1.33
N PHE A 98 -1.98 12.88 2.23
CA PHE A 98 -0.59 13.23 2.46
C PHE A 98 0.38 12.34 1.70
N THR A 99 -0.02 11.53 0.73
CA THR A 99 0.92 10.74 -0.08
C THR A 99 1.05 11.36 -1.47
N PRO A 100 2.26 11.59 -2.02
CA PRO A 100 2.44 12.27 -3.31
C PRO A 100 2.03 11.45 -4.54
N GLY A 101 1.77 10.14 -4.39
CA GLY A 101 1.26 9.26 -5.45
C GLY A 101 -0.26 9.15 -5.50
N GLU A 102 -0.79 8.45 -6.50
CA GLU A 102 -2.22 8.15 -6.57
C GLU A 102 -2.61 7.11 -5.52
N PHE A 103 -3.72 7.37 -4.82
CA PHE A 103 -4.22 6.49 -3.76
C PHE A 103 -5.67 6.13 -4.05
N GLN A 104 -5.98 4.84 -4.15
CA GLN A 104 -7.33 4.37 -4.51
C GLN A 104 -7.77 3.19 -3.66
N PHE A 105 -9.05 3.18 -3.30
CA PHE A 105 -9.69 2.06 -2.60
C PHE A 105 -10.54 1.22 -3.54
N PHE A 106 -10.53 -0.08 -3.30
CA PHE A 106 -11.35 -1.07 -3.98
C PHE A 106 -12.03 -1.97 -2.95
N SER A 107 -13.19 -2.52 -3.28
CA SER A 107 -13.80 -3.63 -2.53
C SER A 107 -13.03 -4.93 -2.76
N ILE A 108 -13.22 -5.92 -1.88
CA ILE A 108 -12.59 -7.24 -2.03
C ILE A 108 -12.99 -7.90 -3.36
N SER A 109 -14.24 -7.70 -3.80
CA SER A 109 -14.71 -8.16 -5.10
C SER A 109 -14.02 -7.49 -6.29
N GLU A 110 -13.40 -6.34 -6.09
CA GLU A 110 -12.72 -5.54 -7.12
C GLU A 110 -11.19 -5.75 -7.14
N LEU A 111 -10.70 -6.87 -6.58
CA LEU A 111 -9.26 -7.16 -6.56
C LEU A 111 -8.64 -7.22 -7.97
N ALA A 112 -9.39 -7.69 -8.97
CA ALA A 112 -8.91 -7.74 -10.35
C ALA A 112 -8.74 -6.34 -10.92
N GLU A 113 -9.73 -5.48 -10.70
CA GLU A 113 -9.76 -4.07 -11.10
C GLU A 113 -8.64 -3.29 -10.43
N ALA A 114 -8.37 -3.55 -9.14
CA ALA A 114 -7.25 -2.95 -8.43
C ALA A 114 -5.90 -3.29 -9.07
N LYS A 115 -5.71 -4.56 -9.48
CA LYS A 115 -4.50 -5.01 -10.18
C LYS A 115 -4.35 -4.38 -11.56
N GLU A 116 -5.45 -4.20 -12.30
CA GLU A 116 -5.43 -3.53 -13.59
C GLU A 116 -5.16 -2.02 -13.45
N TRP A 117 -5.73 -1.38 -12.44
CA TRP A 117 -5.45 0.04 -12.14
C TRP A 117 -4.00 0.28 -11.74
N LEU A 118 -3.39 -0.64 -10.99
CA LEU A 118 -1.95 -0.58 -10.68
C LEU A 118 -1.06 -0.75 -11.92
N LYS A 119 -1.56 -1.34 -13.01
CA LYS A 119 -0.80 -1.44 -14.27
C LYS A 119 -0.93 -0.19 -15.13
N SER A 120 -2.01 0.57 -14.99
CA SER A 120 -2.21 1.76 -15.82
C SER A 120 -1.16 2.84 -15.52
N GLU A 121 -0.89 3.68 -16.49
CA GLU A 121 0.02 4.83 -16.35
C GLU A 121 -0.55 5.83 -15.31
N LEU A 122 0.33 6.62 -14.69
CA LEU A 122 -0.12 7.74 -13.85
C LEU A 122 -0.90 8.73 -14.70
N GLU A 123 -2.09 9.14 -14.26
CA GLU A 123 -2.76 10.24 -14.93
C GLU A 123 -2.02 11.55 -14.59
N GLU A 124 -1.54 12.28 -15.59
CA GLU A 124 -0.74 13.52 -15.48
C GLU A 124 -1.42 14.67 -14.68
N GLN A 125 -2.60 14.46 -14.11
CA GLN A 125 -3.42 15.51 -13.49
C GLN A 125 -2.89 16.04 -12.14
N HIS A 126 -1.94 15.36 -11.49
CA HIS A 126 -1.37 15.81 -10.20
C HIS A 126 -0.25 16.86 -10.31
N LEU A 127 0.19 17.24 -11.52
CA LEU A 127 1.22 18.27 -11.79
C LEU A 127 0.66 19.69 -11.96
N ARG A 128 -0.45 20.05 -11.30
CA ARG A 128 -0.84 21.47 -11.22
C ARG A 128 -0.17 22.14 -10.03
N PRO A 129 0.66 23.18 -10.22
CA PRO A 129 1.14 23.97 -9.11
C PRO A 129 -0.07 24.58 -8.39
N ARG A 130 -0.17 24.34 -7.08
CA ARG A 130 -1.06 25.13 -6.22
C ARG A 130 -0.59 26.59 -6.31
N LEU A 131 -1.31 27.40 -7.07
CA LEU A 131 -1.23 28.87 -7.03
C LEU A 131 -1.72 29.37 -5.68
#